data_AF-A0A0W7YRE7-F1
#
_entry.id   AF-A0A0W7YRE7-F1
#
_cell.length_a   1.000
_cell.length_b   1.000
_cell.length_c   1.000
_cell.angle_alpha   90.00
_cell.angle_beta   90.00
_cell.angle_gamma   90.00
#
_symmetry.space_group_name_H-M   'P 1'
#
loop_
_entity.id
_entity.type
_entity.pdbx_description
1 polymer ?
#
loop_
_entity_poly.entity_id
_entity_poly.type
_entity_poly.pdbx_seq_one_letter_code
_entity_poly.pdbx_strand_id
1 'polypeptide(L)' 'MGWQLTFHFKDYPKISMCGFVTALNEKEAIEKFKSDYPNLASCIITKVIQYEEGSKLFTS' A
#
# COMPACT_ATOMS: atom_id res chain seq x y z
N MET A 1 8.61 8.14 8.01
CA MET A 1 7.59 7.11 8.32
C MET A 1 6.80 6.83 7.06
N GLY A 2 6.74 5.58 6.63
CA GLY A 2 6.07 5.16 5.39
C GLY A 2 4.97 4.15 5.64
N TRP A 3 4.12 3.92 4.64
CA TRP A 3 3.05 2.95 4.66
C TRP A 3 3.17 2.04 3.46
N GLN A 4 3.17 0.73 3.70
CA GLN A 4 3.09 -0.28 2.66
C GLN A 4 1.63 -0.74 2.53
N LEU A 5 1.06 -0.60 1.34
CA LEU A 5 -0.27 -1.08 1.01
C LEU A 5 -0.15 -2.29 0.09
N THR A 6 -0.71 -3.42 0.50
CA THR A 6 -0.89 -4.59 -0.37
C THR A 6 -2.27 -4.53 -0.99
N PHE A 7 -2.34 -4.68 -2.31
CA PHE A 7 -3.58 -4.63 -3.07
C PHE A 7 -3.55 -5.61 -4.24
N HIS A 8 -4.72 -5.96 -4.76
CA HIS A 8 -4.86 -6.71 -6.00
C HIS A 8 -5.94 -6.06 -6.88
N PHE A 9 -5.97 -6.38 -8.17
CA PHE A 9 -7.06 -5.95 -9.04
C PHE A 9 -8.23 -6.92 -8.97
N LYS A 10 -9.45 -6.39 -9.10
CA LYS A 10 -10.66 -7.20 -9.18
C LYS A 10 -10.60 -8.25 -10.30
N ASP A 11 -10.04 -7.88 -11.45
CA ASP A 11 -9.86 -8.77 -12.61
C ASP A 11 -8.71 -9.78 -12.43
N TYR A 12 -7.78 -9.51 -11.50
CA TYR A 12 -6.60 -10.34 -11.24
C TYR A 12 -6.40 -10.57 -9.73
N PRO A 13 -7.34 -11.24 -9.04
CA PRO A 13 -7.33 -11.38 -7.57
C PRO A 13 -6.17 -12.26 -7.07
N LYS A 14 -5.57 -13.06 -7.96
CA LYS A 14 -4.39 -13.89 -7.65
C LYS A 14 -3.08 -13.12 -7.68
N ILE A 15 -3.08 -11.91 -8.23
CA ILE A 15 -1.88 -11.07 -8.35
C ILE A 15 -1.93 -10.01 -7.26
N SER A 16 -1.15 -10.23 -6.21
CA SER A 16 -0.93 -9.25 -5.15
C SER A 16 0.23 -8.34 -5.52
N MET A 17 0.03 -7.04 -5.33
CA MET A 17 1.05 -6.01 -5.49
C MET A 17 1.20 -5.21 -4.20
N CYS A 18 2.36 -4.59 -4.04
CA CYS A 18 2.66 -3.72 -2.92
C CYS A 18 2.97 -2.32 -3.43
N GLY A 19 2.32 -1.32 -2.85
CA GLY A 19 2.60 0.10 -3.04
C GLY A 19 3.16 0.68 -1.76
N PHE A 20 4.03 1.67 -1.90
CA PHE A 20 4.63 2.39 -0.76
C PHE A 20 4.25 3.85 -0.87
N VAL A 21 3.74 4.43 0.21
CA VAL A 21 3.38 5.85 0.27
C VAL A 21 3.83 6.46 1.58
N THR A 22 4.23 7.72 1.52
CA THR A 22 4.58 8.51 2.71
C THR A 22 3.34 9.31 3.14
N ALA A 23 2.82 9.00 4.32
CA ALA A 23 1.64 9.64 4.91
C ALA A 23 1.73 9.67 6.44
N LEU A 24 0.99 10.59 7.07
CA LEU A 24 1.02 10.77 8.53
C LEU A 24 0.19 9.71 9.26
N ASN A 25 -0.85 9.18 8.63
CA ASN A 25 -1.75 8.17 9.18
C ASN A 25 -2.25 7.22 8.07
N GLU A 26 -2.90 6.12 8.48
CA GLU A 26 -3.40 5.09 7.56
C GLU A 26 -4.41 5.63 6.55
N LYS A 27 -5.30 6.52 6.99
CA LYS A 27 -6.34 7.10 6.13
C LYS A 27 -5.72 7.92 5.00
N GLU A 28 -4.80 8.81 5.33
CA GLU A 28 -4.05 9.59 4.34
C GLU A 28 -3.22 8.69 3.43
N ALA A 29 -2.66 7.58 3.93
CA ALA A 29 -1.93 6.63 3.10
C ALA A 29 -2.84 6.03 2.01
N ILE A 30 -4.06 5.62 2.37
CA ILE A 30 -5.03 5.06 1.42
C ILE A 30 -5.50 6.11 0.43
N GLU A 31 -5.82 7.33 0.88
CA GLU A 31 -6.27 8.41 0.00
C GLU A 31 -5.16 8.84 -0.97
N LYS A 32 -3.93 8.98 -0.48
CA LYS A 32 -2.77 9.31 -1.30
C LYS A 32 -2.46 8.21 -2.31
N PHE A 33 -2.50 6.95 -1.90
CA PHE A 33 -2.36 5.82 -2.81
C PHE A 33 -3.42 5.84 -3.93
N LYS A 34 -4.69 6.10 -3.60
CA LYS A 34 -5.75 6.22 -4.62
C LYS A 34 -5.56 7.44 -5.53
N SER A 35 -5.03 8.54 -5.00
CA SER A 35 -4.78 9.76 -5.76
C SER A 35 -3.58 9.64 -6.71
N ASP A 36 -2.49 9.00 -6.27
CA ASP A 36 -1.30 8.76 -7.09
C ASP A 36 -1.59 7.76 -8.21
N TYR A 37 -2.54 6.85 -7.96
CA TYR A 37 -2.91 5.80 -8.88
C TYR A 37 -4.41 5.80 -9.20
N PRO A 38 -4.93 6.84 -9.88
CA PRO A 38 -6.36 6.98 -10.17
C PRO A 38 -6.89 5.86 -11.09
N ASN A 39 -6.01 5.27 -11.91
CA ASN A 39 -6.32 4.14 -12.78
C ASN A 39 -6.51 2.82 -12.01
N LEU A 40 -6.15 2.78 -10.72
CA LEU A 40 -6.35 1.63 -9.84
C LEU A 40 -7.74 1.66 -9.18
N ALA A 41 -8.75 2.31 -9.76
CA ALA A 41 -10.11 2.35 -9.20
C ALA A 41 -10.71 0.94 -8.96
N SER A 42 -10.29 -0.05 -9.75
CA SER A 42 -10.65 -1.47 -9.61
C SER A 42 -9.74 -2.25 -8.66
N CYS A 43 -8.87 -1.58 -7.89
CA CYS A 43 -8.01 -2.23 -6.91
C CYS A 43 -8.70 -2.42 -5.56
N ILE A 44 -8.39 -3.54 -4.93
CA ILE A 44 -8.84 -3.91 -3.59
C ILE A 44 -7.60 -3.93 -2.72
N ILE A 45 -7.51 -2.96 -1.81
CA ILE A 45 -6.46 -2.93 -0.78
C ILE A 45 -6.81 -4.00 0.25
N THR A 46 -5.94 -4.98 0.43
CA THR A 46 -6.14 -6.11 1.35
C THR A 46 -5.43 -5.92 2.68
N LYS A 47 -4.32 -5.17 2.69
CA LYS A 47 -3.53 -4.96 3.90
C LYS A 47 -2.82 -3.61 3.84
N VAL A 48 -2.75 -2.93 4.97
CA VAL A 48 -1.98 -1.70 5.14
C VAL A 48 -1.09 -1.87 6.36
N ILE A 49 0.20 -1.57 6.21
CA ILE A 49 1.20 -1.75 7.26
C ILE A 49 2.01 -0.47 7.36
N GLN A 50 2.06 0.13 8.55
CA GLN A 50 3.00 1.21 8.83
C GLN A 50 4.40 0.62 8.97
N TYR A 51 5.38 1.18 8.27
CA TYR A 51 6.77 0.85 8.49
C TYR A 51 7.56 2.12 8.84
N GLU A 52 8.35 2.02 9.90
CA GLU A 52 9.27 3.07 10.26
C GLU A 52 10.53 2.90 9.42
N GLU A 53 10.95 3.99 8.77
CA GLU A 53 12.20 4.03 8.03
C GLU A 53 13.34 3.87 9.05
N GLY A 54 13.90 2.66 9.12
CA GLY A 54 14.80 2.23 10.21
C GLY A 54 14.44 0.88 10.86
N SER A 55 13.24 0.34 10.57
CA SER A 55 12.93 -1.06 10.85
C SER A 55 13.84 -1.94 10.00
N LYS A 56 14.89 -2.51 10.61
CA LYS A 56 15.73 -3.54 10.01
C LYS A 56 14.81 -4.57 9.35
N LEU A 57 14.89 -4.66 8.02
CA LEU A 57 14.59 -5.90 7.31
C LEU A 57 15.33 -7.00 8.08
N PHE A 58 14.58 -7.87 8.76
CA PHE A 58 15.13 -9.10 9.31
C PHE A 58 15.54 -9.95 8.10
N THR A 59 16.77 -9.77 7.64
CA THR A 59 17.45 -10.74 6.80
C THR A 59 17.67 -11.98 7.67
N SER A 60 16.90 -13.03 7.40
CA SER A 60 17.27 -14.40 7.82
C SER A 60 18.51 -14.85 7.08
#